data_AF-A0A6G1S2X2-F1
#
_entry.id   AF-A0A6G1S2X2-F1
#
_cell.length_a   1.000
_cell.length_b   1.000
_cell.length_c   1.000
_cell.angle_alpha   90.00
_cell.angle_beta   90.00
_cell.angle_gamma   90.00
#
_symmetry.space_group_name_H-M   'P 1'
#
loop_
_entity.id
_entity.type
_entity.pdbx_description
1 polymer ?
#
loop_
_entity_poly.entity_id
_entity_poly.type
_entity_poly.pdbx_seq_one_letter_code
_entity_poly.pdbx_strand_id
1 'polypeptide(L)'
;MSISGARPLISVYSERNEATGATIALPAIFKAPIRPDVVNFVHQNMAKNHRQPYAVSRIAGHQTSAESWGTGRAVARIPRVRGGGTHRSGQGAFGNMCRGGRQAFQNKPWRRWHRKINVNQKRYALVSAIAASGVPALVQSKGHVVDNVPELPLVVNDKLQEFNKTKQAVAFLKSVGAWADVLKVYKSRRFRAGKG
;
A
#
# COMPACT_ATOMS: atom_id res chain seq x y z
N MET A 1 -2.09 -8.07 -25.83
CA MET A 1 -2.56 -9.42 -26.21
C MET A 1 -1.87 -10.42 -25.29
N SER A 2 -2.60 -11.17 -24.44
CA SER A 2 -2.04 -12.21 -23.55
C SER A 2 -2.29 -13.64 -24.07
N ILE A 3 -2.56 -13.78 -25.38
CA ILE A 3 -3.28 -14.94 -25.93
C ILE A 3 -2.43 -16.22 -26.11
N SER A 4 -1.10 -16.21 -25.92
CA SER A 4 -0.26 -17.32 -26.39
C SER A 4 0.19 -18.37 -25.35
N GLY A 5 -0.03 -18.18 -24.04
CA GLY A 5 0.68 -18.99 -23.03
C GLY A 5 -0.17 -19.89 -22.13
N ALA A 6 -1.50 -19.77 -22.16
CA ALA A 6 -2.33 -20.39 -21.13
C ALA A 6 -2.88 -21.74 -21.61
N ARG A 7 -2.56 -22.82 -20.90
CA ARG A 7 -3.11 -24.14 -21.15
C ARG A 7 -4.64 -24.10 -21.04
N PRO A 8 -5.38 -24.68 -22.00
CA PRO A 8 -6.84 -24.65 -21.97
C PRO A 8 -7.43 -25.48 -20.82
N LEU A 9 -6.70 -26.50 -20.36
CA LEU A 9 -7.05 -27.37 -19.25
C LEU A 9 -5.97 -27.27 -18.17
N ILE A 10 -6.39 -27.17 -16.91
CA ILE A 10 -5.55 -27.10 -15.72
C ILE A 10 -5.74 -28.40 -14.94
N SER A 11 -4.64 -28.97 -14.44
CA SER A 11 -4.70 -30.15 -13.58
C SER A 11 -5.08 -29.79 -12.15
N VAL A 12 -5.88 -30.64 -11.50
CA VAL A 12 -6.16 -30.51 -10.07
C VAL A 12 -5.17 -31.36 -9.27
N TYR A 13 -4.49 -30.76 -8.31
CA TYR A 13 -3.51 -31.43 -7.45
C TYR A 13 -4.10 -31.84 -6.10
N SER A 14 -3.65 -32.98 -5.59
CA SER A 14 -3.94 -33.45 -4.23
C SER A 14 -3.06 -32.74 -3.18
N GLU A 15 -3.37 -32.93 -1.90
CA GLU A 15 -2.56 -32.44 -0.77
C GLU A 15 -1.09 -32.92 -0.81
N ARG A 16 -0.81 -34.01 -1.51
CA ARG A 16 0.51 -34.60 -1.66
C ARG A 16 1.25 -34.15 -2.91
N ASN A 17 0.69 -33.18 -3.65
CA ASN A 17 1.22 -32.70 -4.93
C ASN A 17 1.18 -33.76 -6.05
N GLU A 18 0.14 -34.61 -6.03
CA GLU A 18 -0.11 -35.60 -7.09
C GLU A 18 -1.30 -35.12 -7.94
N ALA A 19 -1.24 -35.28 -9.25
CA ALA A 19 -2.37 -34.97 -10.12
C ALA A 19 -3.53 -35.95 -9.85
N THR A 20 -4.72 -35.44 -9.54
CA THR A 20 -5.89 -36.27 -9.21
C THR A 20 -6.56 -36.90 -10.44
N GLY A 21 -6.09 -36.55 -11.65
CA GLY A 21 -6.73 -36.90 -12.92
C GLY A 21 -7.92 -36.00 -13.29
N ALA A 22 -8.43 -35.20 -12.35
CA ALA A 22 -9.44 -34.19 -12.65
C ALA A 22 -8.80 -32.99 -13.35
N THR A 23 -9.47 -32.47 -14.38
CA THR A 23 -9.05 -31.27 -15.11
C THR A 23 -10.16 -30.24 -15.11
N ILE A 24 -9.77 -28.96 -15.09
CA ILE A 24 -10.68 -27.83 -15.11
C ILE A 24 -10.32 -26.94 -16.30
N ALA A 25 -11.33 -26.49 -17.04
CA ALA A 25 -11.14 -25.52 -18.11
C ALA A 25 -10.69 -24.17 -17.52
N LEU A 26 -9.61 -23.61 -18.07
CA LEU A 26 -9.10 -22.31 -17.62
C LEU A 26 -10.19 -21.24 -17.76
N PRO A 27 -10.60 -20.58 -16.67
CA PRO A 27 -11.62 -19.55 -16.73
C PRO A 27 -11.23 -18.41 -17.67
N ALA A 28 -12.21 -17.88 -18.43
CA ALA A 28 -11.99 -16.84 -19.42
C ALA A 28 -11.31 -15.56 -18.85
N ILE A 29 -11.44 -15.33 -17.54
CA ILE A 29 -10.83 -14.19 -16.84
C ILE A 29 -9.30 -14.18 -16.97
N PHE A 30 -8.65 -15.34 -17.11
CA PHE A 30 -7.20 -15.42 -17.29
C PHE A 30 -6.73 -14.99 -18.69
N LYS A 31 -7.65 -14.95 -19.66
CA LYS A 31 -7.40 -14.48 -21.03
C LYS A 31 -7.66 -12.97 -21.18
N ALA A 32 -8.10 -12.30 -20.11
CA ALA A 32 -8.39 -10.89 -20.16
C ALA A 32 -7.10 -10.05 -20.40
N PRO A 33 -7.23 -8.87 -21.01
CA PRO A 33 -6.10 -7.96 -21.22
C PRO A 33 -5.51 -7.47 -19.90
N ILE A 34 -4.20 -7.64 -19.75
CA ILE A 34 -3.43 -7.14 -18.60
C ILE A 34 -3.11 -5.66 -18.83
N ARG A 35 -3.72 -4.76 -18.05
CA ARG A 35 -3.47 -3.31 -18.08
C ARG A 35 -2.79 -2.82 -16.80
N PRO A 36 -1.45 -2.75 -16.76
CA PRO A 36 -0.73 -2.33 -15.56
C PRO A 36 -1.02 -0.87 -15.18
N ASP A 37 -1.33 0.00 -16.15
CA ASP A 37 -1.74 1.39 -15.97
C ASP A 37 -3.03 1.51 -15.15
N VAL A 38 -4.06 0.72 -15.50
CA VAL A 38 -5.35 0.70 -14.79
C VAL A 38 -5.18 0.10 -13.40
N VAL A 39 -4.41 -0.98 -13.26
CA VAL A 39 -4.11 -1.60 -11.96
C VAL A 39 -3.42 -0.59 -11.05
N ASN A 40 -2.41 0.12 -11.54
CA ASN A 40 -1.69 1.13 -10.77
C ASN A 40 -2.59 2.30 -10.38
N PHE A 41 -3.40 2.82 -11.32
CA PHE A 41 -4.36 3.89 -11.05
C PHE A 41 -5.36 3.52 -9.94
N VAL A 42 -5.94 2.32 -10.03
CA VAL A 42 -6.91 1.84 -9.04
C VAL A 42 -6.22 1.60 -7.70
N HIS A 43 -5.07 0.93 -7.68
CA HIS A 43 -4.32 0.63 -6.46
C HIS A 43 -3.93 1.91 -5.71
N GLN A 44 -3.35 2.89 -6.40
CA GLN A 44 -2.95 4.16 -5.78
C GLN A 44 -4.13 4.93 -5.17
N ASN A 45 -5.27 4.95 -5.85
CA ASN A 45 -6.44 5.66 -5.34
C ASN A 45 -7.16 4.89 -4.22
N MET A 46 -7.13 3.56 -4.26
CA MET A 46 -7.70 2.72 -3.22
C MET A 46 -6.85 2.76 -1.94
N ALA A 47 -5.52 2.72 -2.06
CA ALA A 47 -4.59 2.82 -0.92
C ALA A 47 -4.76 4.14 -0.14
N LYS A 48 -5.14 5.24 -0.82
CA LYS A 48 -5.42 6.53 -0.17
C LYS A 48 -6.60 6.47 0.81
N ASN A 49 -7.53 5.53 0.64
CA ASN A 49 -8.79 5.46 1.39
C ASN A 49 -8.64 4.84 2.80
N HIS A 50 -7.53 4.18 3.10
CA HIS A 50 -7.27 3.63 4.44
C HIS A 50 -6.51 4.62 5.35
N ARG A 51 -6.17 5.81 4.84
CA ARG A 51 -5.38 6.79 5.59
C ARG A 51 -6.24 7.48 6.64
N GLN A 52 -5.66 7.72 7.81
CA GLN A 52 -6.27 8.50 8.87
C GLN A 52 -5.95 10.00 8.68
N PRO A 53 -6.93 10.91 8.83
CA PRO A 53 -6.69 12.35 8.80
C PRO A 53 -5.71 12.78 9.91
N TYR A 54 -4.81 13.70 9.57
CA TYR A 54 -3.94 14.36 10.53
C TYR A 54 -3.89 15.87 10.25
N ALA A 55 -3.80 16.66 11.32
CA ALA A 55 -3.78 18.11 11.24
C ALA A 55 -3.00 18.71 12.42
N VAL A 56 -2.47 19.92 12.22
CA VAL A 56 -1.89 20.72 13.30
C VAL A 56 -3.02 21.41 14.06
N SER A 57 -2.84 21.65 15.37
CA SER A 57 -3.81 22.42 16.15
C SER A 57 -4.13 23.78 15.51
N ARG A 58 -5.42 24.14 15.48
CA ARG A 58 -5.92 25.39 14.87
C ARG A 58 -5.29 26.63 15.49
N ILE A 59 -5.01 26.58 16.79
CA ILE A 59 -4.49 27.69 17.59
C ILE A 59 -2.96 27.67 17.73
N ALA A 60 -2.26 26.69 17.15
CA ALA A 60 -0.81 26.62 17.21
C ALA A 60 -0.16 27.86 16.55
N GLY A 61 0.72 28.54 17.30
CA GLY A 61 1.36 29.79 16.88
C GLY A 61 0.49 31.04 17.05
N HIS A 62 -0.75 30.90 17.53
CA HIS A 62 -1.72 32.00 17.75
C HIS A 62 -2.11 32.21 19.22
N GLN A 63 -1.46 31.52 20.15
CA GLN A 63 -1.72 31.61 21.60
C GLN A 63 -1.02 32.79 22.27
N THR A 64 -0.38 33.68 21.50
CA THR A 64 0.42 34.79 22.01
C THR A 64 -0.16 36.12 21.57
N SER A 65 -0.26 37.08 22.49
CA SER A 65 -0.58 38.47 22.15
C SER A 65 0.67 39.18 21.62
N ALA A 66 0.63 39.59 20.36
CA ALA A 66 1.74 40.23 19.68
C ALA A 66 1.23 41.25 18.64
N GLU A 67 1.98 42.33 18.46
CA GLU A 67 1.65 43.39 17.50
C GLU A 67 2.92 43.90 16.83
N SER A 68 2.81 44.39 15.59
CA SER A 68 3.95 45.01 14.91
C SER A 68 4.31 46.33 15.57
N TRP A 69 5.60 46.63 15.67
CA TRP A 69 6.07 47.92 16.18
C TRP A 69 6.14 49.02 15.11
N GLY A 70 5.70 48.74 13.88
CA GLY A 70 5.78 49.69 12.77
C GLY A 70 7.20 49.90 12.25
N THR A 71 7.43 51.02 11.57
CA THR A 71 8.69 51.36 10.87
C THR A 71 9.63 52.28 11.64
N GLY A 72 9.19 52.83 12.78
CA GLY A 72 9.96 53.81 13.57
C GLY A 72 11.00 53.20 14.51
N ARG A 73 11.24 51.89 14.43
CA ARG A 73 12.25 51.17 15.22
C ARG A 73 13.18 50.44 14.26
N ALA A 74 14.46 50.37 14.57
CA ALA A 74 15.49 49.69 13.77
C ALA A 74 15.37 48.15 13.80
N VAL A 75 14.15 47.63 13.61
CA VAL A 75 13.82 46.21 13.61
C VAL A 75 12.76 45.92 12.53
N ALA A 76 12.72 44.68 12.05
CA ALA A 76 11.73 44.27 11.05
C ALA A 76 10.28 44.40 11.56
N ARG A 77 9.35 44.65 10.62
CA ARG A 77 7.91 44.94 10.86
C ARG A 77 7.07 43.72 11.30
N ILE A 78 7.70 42.63 11.74
CA ILE A 78 6.99 41.43 12.18
C ILE A 78 6.29 41.69 13.52
N PRO A 79 5.12 41.08 13.82
CA PRO A 79 4.51 41.17 15.14
C PRO A 79 5.45 40.64 16.21
N ARG A 80 5.53 41.36 17.34
CA ARG A 80 6.38 41.04 18.48
C ARG A 80 5.56 40.88 19.75
N VAL A 81 5.96 39.92 20.59
CA VAL A 81 5.28 39.62 21.86
C VAL A 81 5.34 40.84 22.78
N ARG A 82 4.19 41.22 23.36
CA ARG A 82 4.07 42.37 24.28
C ARG A 82 4.64 42.02 25.68
N GLY A 83 4.82 43.04 26.52
CA GLY A 83 5.28 42.89 27.91
C GLY A 83 6.80 43.05 28.09
N GLY A 84 7.30 42.66 29.26
CA GLY A 84 8.69 42.77 29.67
C GLY A 84 9.05 41.71 30.73
N GLY A 85 10.31 41.67 31.19
CA GLY A 85 10.74 40.78 32.27
C GLY A 85 10.98 39.30 31.89
N THR A 86 10.77 38.92 30.64
CA THR A 86 11.11 37.57 30.14
C THR A 86 11.88 37.64 28.84
N HIS A 87 12.68 36.62 28.52
CA HIS A 87 13.37 36.53 27.24
C HIS A 87 12.43 36.45 26.04
N ARG A 88 11.15 36.10 26.24
CA ARG A 88 10.16 35.97 25.16
C ARG A 88 9.61 37.32 24.71
N SER A 89 9.56 38.30 25.61
CA SER A 89 9.07 39.66 25.32
C SER A 89 9.90 40.32 24.21
N GLY A 90 9.24 40.95 23.24
CA GLY A 90 9.91 41.59 22.09
C GLY A 90 10.37 40.65 20.97
N GLN A 91 10.25 39.32 21.11
CA GLN A 91 10.57 38.37 20.04
C GLN A 91 9.46 38.31 18.97
N GLY A 92 9.82 37.91 17.74
CA GLY A 92 8.87 37.72 16.64
C GLY A 92 7.85 36.60 16.90
N ALA A 93 6.62 36.81 16.45
CA ALA A 93 5.48 35.91 16.61
C ALA A 93 4.62 35.83 15.33
N PHE A 94 3.66 34.91 15.31
CA PHE A 94 2.71 34.59 14.23
C PHE A 94 3.30 34.12 12.89
N GLY A 95 4.35 34.76 12.38
CA GLY A 95 4.95 34.46 11.08
C GLY A 95 5.48 33.02 10.98
N ASN A 96 5.37 32.44 9.79
CA ASN A 96 5.92 31.10 9.49
C ASN A 96 7.46 31.07 9.54
N MET A 97 8.12 32.22 9.39
CA MET A 97 9.56 32.38 9.57
C MET A 97 9.97 32.62 11.03
N CYS A 98 9.02 32.81 11.95
CA CYS A 98 9.31 33.03 13.35
C CYS A 98 9.38 31.72 14.12
N ARG A 99 10.36 31.59 15.02
CA ARG A 99 10.41 30.50 15.99
C ARG A 99 9.16 30.52 16.87
N GLY A 100 8.44 29.39 16.94
CA GLY A 100 7.17 29.27 17.66
C GLY A 100 5.98 29.98 16.98
N GLY A 101 6.18 30.51 15.76
CA GLY A 101 5.11 31.09 14.95
C GLY A 101 4.26 30.02 14.27
N ARG A 102 3.25 30.47 13.53
CA ARG A 102 2.31 29.57 12.87
C ARG A 102 2.87 29.10 11.53
N GLN A 103 2.83 27.79 11.27
CA GLN A 103 3.18 27.23 9.97
C GLN A 103 2.28 27.77 8.85
N ALA A 104 2.85 28.07 7.69
CA ALA A 104 2.08 28.41 6.48
C ALA A 104 1.27 27.20 5.98
N PHE A 105 0.09 27.44 5.42
CA PHE A 105 -0.78 26.42 4.81
C PHE A 105 -0.94 25.12 5.62
N GLN A 106 -1.20 25.25 6.93
CA GLN A 106 -1.38 24.10 7.83
C GLN A 106 -2.35 23.06 7.26
N ASN A 107 -1.98 21.78 7.41
CA ASN A 107 -2.88 20.67 7.10
C ASN A 107 -4.18 20.80 7.89
N LYS A 108 -5.30 20.64 7.17
CA LYS A 108 -6.64 20.69 7.74
C LYS A 108 -7.27 19.30 7.72
N PRO A 109 -8.12 18.97 8.70
CA PRO A 109 -8.74 17.65 8.78
C PRO A 109 -9.64 17.37 7.56
N TRP A 110 -10.26 18.41 6.98
CA TRP A 110 -11.11 18.31 5.78
C TRP A 110 -10.35 18.25 4.45
N ARG A 111 -9.02 18.00 4.46
CA ARG A 111 -8.29 17.67 3.22
C ARG A 111 -9.00 16.51 2.53
N ARG A 112 -9.02 16.50 1.19
CA ARG A 112 -9.64 15.39 0.43
C ARG A 112 -8.77 14.13 0.50
N TRP A 113 -8.92 13.34 1.57
CA TRP A 113 -8.18 12.11 1.84
C TRP A 113 -8.56 10.97 0.90
N HIS A 114 -9.86 10.80 0.71
CA HIS A 114 -10.45 9.69 -0.03
C HIS A 114 -10.59 9.98 -1.54
N ARG A 115 -10.62 8.92 -2.33
CA ARG A 115 -10.83 8.95 -3.79
C ARG A 115 -11.89 7.91 -4.17
N LYS A 116 -12.95 8.40 -4.82
CA LYS A 116 -13.94 7.55 -5.49
C LYS A 116 -13.33 7.02 -6.78
N ILE A 117 -13.55 5.73 -7.06
CA ILE A 117 -13.10 5.05 -8.27
C ILE A 117 -14.33 4.38 -8.87
N ASN A 118 -14.45 4.41 -10.19
CA ASN A 118 -15.57 3.80 -10.89
C ASN A 118 -15.61 2.29 -10.65
N VAL A 119 -16.80 1.74 -10.47
CA VAL A 119 -16.99 0.31 -10.19
C VAL A 119 -16.38 -0.55 -11.30
N ASN A 120 -16.60 -0.17 -12.57
CA ASN A 120 -16.03 -0.89 -13.71
C ASN A 120 -14.50 -0.83 -13.75
N GLN A 121 -13.87 0.29 -13.37
CA GLN A 121 -12.42 0.37 -13.29
C GLN A 121 -11.84 -0.55 -12.21
N LYS A 122 -12.52 -0.63 -11.04
CA LYS A 122 -12.11 -1.58 -9.98
C LYS A 122 -12.21 -3.03 -10.45
N ARG A 123 -13.33 -3.39 -11.10
CA ARG A 123 -13.53 -4.73 -11.67
C ARG A 123 -12.49 -5.05 -12.73
N TYR A 124 -12.20 -4.09 -13.61
CA TYR A 124 -11.19 -4.25 -14.65
C TYR A 124 -9.79 -4.46 -14.07
N ALA A 125 -9.39 -3.68 -13.06
CA ALA A 125 -8.11 -3.88 -12.38
C ALA A 125 -8.01 -5.26 -11.72
N LEU A 126 -9.10 -5.74 -11.10
CA LEU A 126 -9.17 -7.08 -10.52
C LEU A 126 -8.99 -8.16 -11.58
N VAL A 127 -9.71 -8.05 -12.70
CA VAL A 127 -9.61 -8.98 -13.84
C VAL A 127 -8.19 -8.99 -14.42
N SER A 128 -7.58 -7.83 -14.64
CA SER A 128 -6.19 -7.73 -15.11
C SER A 128 -5.19 -8.35 -14.12
N ALA A 129 -5.44 -8.24 -12.81
CA ALA A 129 -4.58 -8.84 -11.78
C ALA A 129 -4.70 -10.37 -11.76
N ILE A 130 -5.90 -10.93 -11.89
CA ILE A 130 -6.11 -12.38 -11.99
C ILE A 130 -5.46 -12.92 -13.28
N ALA A 131 -5.62 -12.24 -14.41
CA ALA A 131 -4.95 -12.64 -15.65
C ALA A 131 -3.42 -12.65 -15.48
N ALA A 132 -2.85 -11.64 -14.81
CA ALA A 132 -1.42 -11.57 -14.55
C ALA A 132 -0.92 -12.68 -13.60
N SER A 133 -1.72 -13.15 -12.63
CA SER A 133 -1.31 -14.21 -11.70
C SER A 133 -1.20 -15.58 -12.36
N GLY A 134 -1.83 -15.79 -13.51
CA GLY A 134 -1.67 -17.01 -14.31
C GLY A 134 -0.44 -17.02 -15.23
N VAL A 135 0.33 -15.93 -15.30
CA VAL A 135 1.49 -15.82 -16.19
C VAL A 135 2.79 -16.00 -15.38
N PRO A 136 3.53 -17.11 -15.53
CA PRO A 136 4.72 -17.40 -14.72
C PRO A 136 5.77 -16.29 -14.76
N ALA A 137 6.02 -15.71 -15.94
CA ALA A 137 6.99 -14.63 -16.11
C ALA A 137 6.66 -13.38 -15.28
N LEU A 138 5.37 -13.02 -15.16
CA LEU A 138 4.95 -11.86 -14.37
C LEU A 138 5.07 -12.14 -12.87
N VAL A 139 4.74 -13.36 -12.44
CA VAL A 139 4.87 -13.81 -11.04
C VAL A 139 6.34 -13.85 -10.61
N GLN A 140 7.22 -14.40 -11.44
CA GLN A 140 8.67 -14.40 -11.21
C GLN A 140 9.25 -12.97 -11.22
N SER A 141 8.82 -12.09 -12.14
CA SER A 141 9.29 -10.70 -12.17
C SER A 141 8.93 -9.91 -10.91
N LYS A 142 7.85 -10.29 -10.21
CA LYS A 142 7.49 -9.72 -8.90
C LYS A 142 8.44 -10.19 -7.79
N GLY A 143 9.14 -11.30 -8.03
CA GLY A 143 10.13 -11.90 -7.16
C GLY A 143 9.63 -13.15 -6.42
N HIS A 144 8.45 -13.69 -6.72
CA HIS A 144 8.02 -14.95 -6.10
C HIS A 144 8.90 -16.11 -6.59
N VAL A 145 9.30 -17.00 -5.66
CA VAL A 145 10.10 -18.18 -6.00
C VAL A 145 9.17 -19.34 -6.34
N VAL A 146 8.87 -19.51 -7.63
CA VAL A 146 7.89 -20.49 -8.15
C VAL A 146 8.51 -21.59 -9.02
N ASP A 147 9.83 -21.74 -9.01
CA ASP A 147 10.54 -22.63 -9.94
C ASP A 147 10.17 -24.11 -9.79
N ASN A 148 9.79 -24.53 -8.58
CA ASN A 148 9.39 -25.90 -8.26
C ASN A 148 7.86 -26.09 -8.19
N VAL A 149 7.08 -25.06 -8.51
CA VAL A 149 5.61 -25.16 -8.53
C VAL A 149 5.20 -25.86 -9.83
N PRO A 150 4.34 -26.88 -9.78
CA PRO A 150 4.10 -27.75 -10.94
C PRO A 150 3.32 -27.06 -12.08
N GLU A 151 2.38 -26.16 -11.74
CA GLU A 151 1.54 -25.46 -12.71
C GLU A 151 1.05 -24.12 -12.15
N LEU A 152 0.85 -23.14 -13.04
CA LEU A 152 0.21 -21.86 -12.75
C LEU A 152 -0.91 -21.62 -13.78
N PRO A 153 -2.15 -21.30 -13.36
CA PRO A 153 -2.65 -21.22 -11.98
C PRO A 153 -2.63 -22.58 -11.24
N LEU A 154 -2.16 -22.59 -9.99
CA LEU A 154 -2.15 -23.79 -9.15
C LEU A 154 -3.58 -24.05 -8.63
N VAL A 155 -4.15 -25.20 -8.98
CA VAL A 155 -5.47 -25.64 -8.52
C VAL A 155 -5.34 -26.91 -7.69
N VAL A 156 -5.96 -26.93 -6.53
CA VAL A 156 -5.84 -27.99 -5.53
C VAL A 156 -7.23 -28.45 -5.06
N ASN A 157 -7.31 -29.66 -4.52
CA ASN A 157 -8.57 -30.24 -4.06
C ASN A 157 -9.21 -29.47 -2.87
N ASP A 158 -10.53 -29.57 -2.74
CA ASP A 158 -11.28 -28.85 -1.69
C ASP A 158 -10.98 -29.33 -0.26
N LYS A 159 -10.39 -30.52 -0.09
CA LYS A 159 -10.01 -31.04 1.24
C LYS A 159 -9.05 -30.13 2.00
N LEU A 160 -8.26 -29.31 1.30
CA LEU A 160 -7.42 -28.28 1.91
C LEU A 160 -8.20 -27.27 2.76
N GLN A 161 -9.48 -27.04 2.45
CA GLN A 161 -10.35 -26.15 3.23
C GLN A 161 -10.65 -26.70 4.64
N GLU A 162 -10.51 -28.02 4.84
CA GLU A 162 -10.76 -28.71 6.12
C GLU A 162 -9.55 -28.73 7.06
N PHE A 163 -8.42 -28.15 6.66
CA PHE A 163 -7.20 -28.14 7.48
C PHE A 163 -7.37 -27.33 8.76
N ASN A 164 -7.25 -28.01 9.89
CA ASN A 164 -7.42 -27.41 11.22
C ASN A 164 -6.09 -27.04 11.89
N LYS A 165 -4.95 -27.56 11.41
CA LYS A 165 -3.63 -27.37 12.04
C LYS A 165 -2.62 -26.75 11.09
N THR A 166 -1.85 -25.78 11.57
CA THR A 166 -0.76 -25.14 10.82
C THR A 166 0.30 -26.14 10.34
N LYS A 167 0.54 -27.22 11.09
CA LYS A 167 1.45 -28.30 10.68
C LYS A 167 1.03 -28.95 9.35
N GLN A 168 -0.28 -29.12 9.13
CA GLN A 168 -0.82 -29.66 7.88
C GLN A 168 -0.60 -28.67 6.73
N ALA A 169 -0.92 -27.39 6.93
CA ALA A 169 -0.71 -26.34 5.92
C ALA A 169 0.77 -26.19 5.53
N VAL A 170 1.70 -26.26 6.49
CA VAL A 170 3.14 -26.21 6.22
C VAL A 170 3.61 -27.44 5.44
N ALA A 171 3.11 -28.64 5.78
CA ALA A 171 3.44 -29.86 5.05
C ALA A 171 2.98 -29.79 3.58
N PHE A 172 1.79 -29.25 3.35
CA PHE A 172 1.26 -29.01 2.01
C PHE A 172 2.08 -27.99 1.20
N LEU A 173 2.44 -26.84 1.79
CA LEU A 173 3.25 -25.84 1.09
C LEU A 173 4.64 -26.38 0.70
N LYS A 174 5.16 -27.34 1.47
CA LYS A 174 6.39 -28.08 1.12
C LYS A 174 6.17 -29.07 0.00
N SER A 175 5.09 -29.85 0.01
CA SER A 175 4.81 -30.84 -1.04
C SER A 175 4.63 -30.17 -2.41
N VAL A 176 3.94 -29.03 -2.46
CA VAL A 176 3.64 -28.29 -3.71
C VAL A 176 4.82 -27.44 -4.24
N GLY A 177 5.95 -27.41 -3.53
CA GLY A 177 7.13 -26.64 -3.96
C GLY A 177 7.06 -25.13 -3.68
N ALA A 178 6.01 -24.65 -3.01
CA ALA A 178 5.83 -23.23 -2.66
C ALA A 178 6.61 -22.80 -1.40
N TRP A 179 7.26 -23.73 -0.69
CA TRP A 179 7.97 -23.44 0.56
C TRP A 179 9.17 -22.50 0.38
N ALA A 180 9.80 -22.48 -0.79
CA ALA A 180 10.91 -21.58 -1.07
C ALA A 180 10.50 -20.10 -0.96
N ASP A 181 9.29 -19.75 -1.42
CA ASP A 181 8.75 -18.40 -1.31
C ASP A 181 8.46 -18.02 0.16
N VAL A 182 7.99 -18.97 0.96
CA VAL A 182 7.80 -18.79 2.41
C VAL A 182 9.13 -18.54 3.12
N LEU A 183 10.17 -19.32 2.81
CA LEU A 183 11.52 -19.11 3.37
C LEU A 183 12.09 -17.75 3.00
N LYS A 184 11.83 -17.26 1.79
CA LYS A 184 12.19 -15.90 1.38
C LYS A 184 11.54 -14.86 2.31
N VAL A 185 10.26 -15.01 2.65
CA VAL A 185 9.56 -14.11 3.58
C VAL A 185 10.21 -14.14 4.97
N TYR A 186 10.56 -15.32 5.50
CA TYR A 186 11.26 -15.43 6.79
C TYR A 186 12.59 -14.68 6.78
N LYS A 187 13.39 -14.84 5.71
CA LYS A 187 14.69 -14.16 5.56
C LYS A 187 14.57 -12.65 5.34
N SER A 188 13.45 -12.16 4.83
CA SER A 188 13.24 -10.74 4.52
C SER A 188 12.89 -9.87 5.74
N ARG A 189 12.67 -10.47 6.91
CA ARG A 189 12.31 -9.76 8.13
C ARG A 189 13.47 -8.89 8.60
N ARG A 190 13.25 -7.58 8.63
CA ARG A 190 14.22 -6.57 9.08
C ARG A 190 13.51 -5.43 9.78
N PHE A 191 14.24 -4.68 10.61
CA PHE A 191 13.76 -3.43 11.16
C PHE A 191 13.51 -2.41 10.03
N ARG A 192 12.43 -1.64 10.15
CA ARG A 192 12.11 -0.60 9.19
C ARG A 192 13.12 0.53 9.32
N ALA A 193 13.74 0.92 8.22
CA ALA A 193 14.58 2.11 8.19
C ALA A 193 13.71 3.37 8.18
N GLY A 194 14.05 4.36 9.02
CA GLY A 194 13.34 5.63 9.11
C GLY A 194 12.63 5.83 10.45
N LYS A 195 11.66 6.74 10.48
CA LYS A 195 10.98 7.21 11.71
C LYS A 195 9.69 6.46 12.07
N GLY A 196 9.42 5.30 11.48
CA GLY A 196 8.15 4.60 11.67
C GLY A 196 8.26 3.10 11.53
#